data_AF-A0A699V7S9-F1
#
_entry.id   AF-A0A699V7S9-F1
#
_cell.length_a   1.000
_cell.length_b   1.000
_cell.length_c   1.000
_cell.angle_alpha   90.00
_cell.angle_beta   90.00
_cell.angle_gamma   90.00
#
_symmetry.space_group_name_H-M   'P 1'
#
loop_
_entity.id
_entity.type
_entity.pdbx_description
1 polymer ?
#
loop_
_entity_poly.entity_id
_entity_poly.type
_entity_poly.pdbx_seq_one_letter_code
_entity_poly.pdbx_strand_id
1 'polypeptide(L)'
;MVGERVIEGPEMIEVTNKKVVVAKEKLKEARTRQKSYVDKHRRALEFQPGDHVFLKVSPAHGVRRFGIKGKLSPRFIGPFEILDRV
;
A
#
# COMPACT_ATOMS: atom_id res chain seq x y z
N MET A 1 -5.65 -36.08 39.80
CA MET A 1 -4.82 -36.80 38.83
C MET A 1 -4.89 -36.01 37.53
N VAL A 2 -3.85 -35.23 37.23
CA VAL A 2 -3.81 -34.40 36.01
C VAL A 2 -3.51 -35.36 34.87
N GLY A 3 -4.47 -35.56 33.96
CA GLY A 3 -4.32 -36.44 32.82
C GLY A 3 -3.18 -35.96 31.93
N GLU A 4 -2.15 -36.79 31.76
CA GLU A 4 -1.12 -36.62 30.74
C GLU A 4 -1.82 -36.52 29.39
N ARG A 5 -1.75 -35.32 28.78
CA ARG A 5 -2.09 -35.17 27.37
C ARG A 5 -0.91 -35.75 26.59
N VAL A 6 -1.10 -36.99 26.14
CA VAL A 6 -0.21 -37.67 25.20
C VAL A 6 0.04 -36.74 24.02
N ILE A 7 1.31 -36.40 23.83
CA ILE A 7 1.74 -35.46 22.80
C ILE A 7 1.79 -36.26 21.49
N GLU A 8 0.72 -36.19 20.69
CA GLU A 8 0.74 -36.50 19.25
C GLU A 8 1.60 -35.46 18.52
N GLY A 9 2.88 -35.38 18.87
CA GLY A 9 3.77 -34.27 18.52
C GLY A 9 4.11 -34.17 17.04
N PRO A 10 4.58 -35.25 16.38
CA PRO A 10 5.05 -35.17 15.00
C PRO A 10 3.92 -34.89 14.00
N GLU A 11 2.80 -35.60 14.12
CA GLU A 11 1.66 -35.44 13.19
C GLU A 11 1.01 -34.06 13.33
N MET A 12 0.85 -33.55 14.56
CA MET A 12 0.32 -32.21 14.79
C MET A 12 1.25 -31.11 14.23
N ILE A 13 2.56 -31.30 14.33
CA ILE A 13 3.55 -30.37 13.75
C ILE A 13 3.44 -30.38 12.23
N GLU A 14 3.35 -31.54 11.58
CA GLU A 14 3.20 -31.63 10.13
C GLU A 14 1.89 -31.00 9.64
N VAL A 15 0.78 -31.27 10.31
CA VAL A 15 -0.53 -30.68 9.98
C VAL A 15 -0.49 -29.16 10.14
N THR A 16 0.17 -28.66 11.19
CA THR A 16 0.32 -27.22 11.44
C THR A 16 1.19 -26.57 10.38
N ASN A 17 2.32 -27.19 10.01
CA ASN A 17 3.20 -26.69 8.94
C ASN A 17 2.49 -26.62 7.59
N LYS A 18 1.71 -27.65 7.24
CA LYS A 18 0.86 -27.65 6.03
C LYS A 18 -0.12 -26.47 6.04
N LYS A 19 -0.79 -26.21 7.17
CA LYS A 19 -1.70 -25.07 7.33
C LYS A 19 -0.99 -23.72 7.22
N VAL A 20 0.23 -23.59 7.75
CA VAL A 20 1.04 -22.36 7.65
C VAL A 20 1.42 -22.07 6.20
N VAL A 21 1.80 -23.08 5.42
CA VAL A 21 2.09 -22.92 3.98
C VAL A 21 0.85 -22.42 3.23
N VAL A 22 -0.30 -23.05 3.47
CA VAL A 22 -1.57 -22.61 2.86
C VAL A 22 -1.94 -21.18 3.25
N ALA A 23 -1.74 -20.80 4.51
CA ALA A 23 -2.01 -19.43 4.97
C ALA A 23 -1.10 -18.40 4.29
N LYS A 24 0.19 -18.71 4.12
CA LYS A 24 1.15 -17.85 3.41
C LYS A 24 0.77 -17.65 1.95
N GLU A 25 0.38 -18.73 1.24
CA GLU A 25 -0.06 -18.63 -0.15
C GLU A 25 -1.34 -17.79 -0.29
N LYS A 26 -2.35 -18.02 0.57
CA LYS A 26 -3.58 -17.20 0.58
C LYS A 26 -3.31 -15.73 0.83
N LEU A 27 -2.37 -15.40 1.72
CA LEU A 27 -1.94 -14.01 1.97
C LEU A 27 -1.27 -13.40 0.74
N LYS A 28 -0.41 -14.15 0.05
CA LYS A 28 0.28 -13.71 -1.15
C LYS A 28 -0.69 -13.48 -2.30
N GLU A 29 -1.67 -14.37 -2.49
CA GLU A 29 -2.76 -14.20 -3.45
C GLU A 29 -3.61 -12.96 -3.15
N ALA A 30 -4.01 -12.76 -1.89
CA ALA A 30 -4.77 -11.59 -1.47
C ALA A 30 -4.02 -10.28 -1.76
N ARG A 31 -2.72 -10.23 -1.44
CA ARG A 31 -1.85 -9.09 -1.76
C ARG A 31 -1.76 -8.85 -3.28
N THR A 32 -1.58 -9.91 -4.06
CA THR A 32 -1.47 -9.82 -5.53
C THR A 32 -2.79 -9.32 -6.13
N ARG A 33 -3.93 -9.83 -5.64
CA ARG A 33 -5.27 -9.37 -6.03
C ARG A 33 -5.46 -7.89 -5.72
N GLN A 34 -5.17 -7.45 -4.50
CA GLN A 34 -5.22 -6.03 -4.11
C GLN A 34 -4.36 -5.16 -5.02
N LYS A 35 -3.11 -5.57 -5.27
CA LYS A 35 -2.19 -4.85 -6.17
C LYS A 35 -2.78 -4.74 -7.58
N SER A 36 -3.27 -5.84 -8.14
CA SER A 36 -3.90 -5.81 -9.47
C SER A 36 -5.13 -4.91 -9.55
N TYR A 37 -5.96 -4.83 -8.49
CA TYR A 37 -7.12 -3.94 -8.47
C TYR A 37 -6.72 -2.46 -8.45
N VAL A 38 -5.69 -2.13 -7.69
CA VAL A 38 -5.11 -0.78 -7.64
C VAL A 38 -4.47 -0.43 -8.98
N ASP A 39 -3.67 -1.34 -9.54
CA ASP A 39 -2.90 -1.08 -10.75
C ASP A 39 -3.78 -1.01 -12.00
N LYS A 40 -4.90 -1.74 -12.07
CA LYS A 40 -5.86 -1.69 -13.20
C LYS A 40 -6.39 -0.29 -13.54
N HIS A 41 -6.41 0.64 -12.57
CA HIS A 41 -6.92 2.00 -12.75
C HIS A 41 -5.82 3.06 -12.72
N ARG A 42 -4.55 2.65 -12.57
CA ARG A 42 -3.41 3.56 -12.72
C ARG A 42 -3.10 3.67 -14.21
N ARG A 43 -3.48 4.79 -14.83
CA ARG A 43 -2.81 5.16 -16.09
C ARG A 43 -1.34 5.43 -15.75
N ALA A 44 -0.43 4.86 -16.53
CA ALA A 44 0.94 5.32 -16.53
C ALA A 44 0.91 6.78 -17.01
N LEU A 45 0.96 7.72 -16.07
CA LEU A 45 1.08 9.13 -16.38
C LEU A 45 2.59 9.38 -16.46
N GLU A 46 3.12 9.27 -17.67
CA GLU A 46 4.49 9.66 -17.95
C GLU A 46 4.49 11.14 -18.32
N PHE A 47 5.34 11.89 -17.63
CA PHE A 47 5.56 13.30 -17.92
C PHE A 47 6.89 13.47 -18.64
N GLN A 48 6.96 14.47 -19.50
CA GLN A 48 8.16 14.86 -20.23
C GLN A 48 8.70 16.19 -19.72
N PRO A 49 10.00 16.47 -19.90
CA PRO A 49 10.51 17.83 -19.75
C PRO A 49 9.68 18.84 -20.57
N GLY A 50 9.36 19.99 -19.97
CA GLY A 50 8.46 21.00 -20.54
C GLY A 50 6.97 20.85 -20.16
N ASP A 51 6.55 19.68 -19.65
CA ASP A 51 5.19 19.51 -19.15
C ASP A 51 4.96 20.34 -17.88
N HIS A 52 3.78 20.94 -17.77
CA HIS A 52 3.35 21.67 -16.58
C HIS A 52 2.47 20.80 -15.69
N VAL A 53 2.91 20.57 -14.45
CA VAL A 53 2.23 19.68 -13.49
C VAL A 53 1.89 20.38 -12.19
N PHE A 54 0.79 19.95 -11.57
CA PHE A 54 0.43 20.38 -10.24
C PHE A 54 0.97 19.40 -9.21
N LEU A 55 1.72 19.89 -8.22
CA LEU A 55 2.26 19.03 -7.16
C LEU A 55 1.22 18.83 -6.06
N LYS A 56 1.04 17.58 -5.63
CA LYS A 56 0.13 17.24 -4.53
C LYS A 56 0.75 17.63 -3.19
N VAL A 57 0.01 18.36 -2.36
CA VAL A 57 0.45 18.72 -1.00
C VAL A 57 -0.12 17.76 0.04
N SER A 58 0.68 17.46 1.07
CA SER A 58 0.16 16.77 2.26
C SER A 58 -0.69 17.72 3.11
N PRO A 59 -1.67 17.21 3.89
CA PRO A 59 -2.50 18.07 4.74
C PRO A 59 -1.70 18.97 5.69
N ALA A 60 -0.62 18.45 6.30
CA ALA A 60 0.24 19.22 7.19
C ALA A 60 0.95 20.38 6.46
N HIS A 61 1.46 20.13 5.25
CA HIS A 61 2.11 21.15 4.44
C HIS A 61 1.10 22.15 3.89
N GLY A 62 -0.11 21.71 3.55
CA GLY A 62 -1.21 22.56 3.14
C GLY A 62 -1.63 23.54 4.23
N VAL A 63 -1.77 23.06 5.48
CA VAL A 63 -2.07 23.94 6.64
C VAL A 63 -0.94 24.94 6.87
N ARG A 64 0.33 24.52 6.81
CA ARG A 64 1.46 25.45 6.98
C ARG A 64 1.55 26.51 5.88
N ARG A 65 1.29 26.12 4.62
CA ARG A 65 1.43 27.01 3.46
C ARG A 65 0.23 27.94 3.27
N PHE A 66 -0.96 27.43 3.48
CA PHE A 66 -2.21 28.13 3.18
C PHE A 66 -2.98 28.57 4.42
N GLY A 67 -2.61 28.11 5.62
CA GLY A 67 -3.31 28.43 6.88
C GLY A 67 -4.70 27.79 7.03
N ILE A 68 -5.20 27.12 5.98
CA ILE A 68 -6.56 26.56 5.95
C ILE A 68 -6.51 25.08 6.33
N LYS A 69 -7.27 24.71 7.36
CA LYS A 69 -7.46 23.32 7.80
C LYS A 69 -8.85 22.83 7.39
N GLY A 70 -8.93 21.60 6.88
CA GLY A 70 -10.20 20.94 6.56
C GLY A 70 -10.57 21.00 5.07
N LYS A 71 -11.88 21.00 4.78
CA LYS A 71 -12.43 20.73 3.44
C LYS A 71 -11.95 21.68 2.34
N LEU A 72 -11.64 22.94 2.70
CA LEU A 72 -11.18 23.97 1.78
C LEU A 72 -9.66 24.08 1.64
N SER A 73 -8.89 23.20 2.30
CA SER A 73 -7.44 23.20 2.14
C SER A 73 -7.07 22.79 0.70
N PRO A 74 -6.26 23.60 -0.01
CA PRO A 74 -5.81 23.24 -1.36
C PRO A 74 -5.03 21.92 -1.33
N ARG A 75 -5.37 20.99 -2.23
CA ARG A 75 -4.70 19.68 -2.35
C ARG A 75 -3.53 19.68 -3.32
N PHE A 76 -3.46 20.70 -4.16
CA PHE A 76 -2.47 20.84 -5.21
C PHE A 76 -1.93 22.27 -5.23
N ILE A 77 -0.67 22.42 -5.62
CA ILE A 77 0.01 23.69 -5.83
C ILE A 77 0.34 23.83 -7.32
N GLY A 78 0.42 25.08 -7.79
CA GLY A 78 0.37 25.55 -9.19
C GLY A 78 1.14 24.75 -10.25
N PRO A 79 1.05 25.17 -11.52
CA PRO A 79 1.74 24.48 -12.58
C PRO A 79 3.25 24.72 -12.46
N PHE A 80 4.00 23.63 -12.30
CA PHE A 80 5.46 23.61 -12.35
C PHE A 80 5.90 22.94 -13.64
N GLU A 81 6.86 23.54 -14.33
CA GLU A 81 7.51 22.90 -15.46
C GLU A 81 8.45 21.80 -14.96
N ILE A 82 8.40 20.64 -15.61
CA ILE A 82 9.37 19.57 -15.40
C ILE A 82 10.62 19.90 -16.19
N LEU A 83 11.75 20.05 -15.51
CA LEU A 83 13.02 20.40 -16.15
C LEU A 83 13.75 19.19 -16.72
N ASP A 84 13.77 18.09 -15.98
CA ASP A 84 14.45 16.85 -16.37
C ASP A 84 13.77 15.62 -15.75
N ARG A 85 13.95 14.46 -16.40
CA ARG A 85 13.55 13.14 -15.90
C ARG A 85 14.78 12.38 -15.41
N VAL A 86 14.71 11.79 -14.22
CA VAL A 86 15.78 10.99 -13.57
C VAL A 86 15.55 9.51 -13.80
#